data_AF-A0A942H4L0-F1
#
_entry.id   AF-A0A942H4L0-F1
#
_cell.length_a   1.000
_cell.length_b   1.000
_cell.length_c   1.000
_cell.angle_alpha   90.00
_cell.angle_beta   90.00
_cell.angle_gamma   90.00
#
_symmetry.space_group_name_H-M   'P 1'
#
loop_
_entity.id
_entity.type
_entity.pdbx_description
1 polymer ?
#
loop_
_entity_poly.entity_id
_entity_poly.type
_entity_poly.pdbx_seq_one_letter_code
_entity_poly.pdbx_strand_id
1 'polypeptide(L)'
;MILSKKQMTLLLLGALSLFFIGMVSASAAPVTFTANTSGKFGAGSTGGSVSNDGSILSIGGTTVAFNSKPSELFVNLNPGESSNVTLGVFAATSTSLTSVNGATFTLNITFTLPSDVSPNPATYNATLTGTISAGASGASVVWTTNTLSFTSATGGAFTLTLEASTPINAPTSPDASRIRGTITSAPIPEPITLLTLGSGLAGLAALAKRRKKA
;
A
#
# COMPACT_ATOMS: atom_id res chain seq x y z
N MET A 1 39.58 -33.84 35.25
CA MET A 1 40.16 -32.49 35.10
C MET A 1 39.11 -31.49 35.58
N ILE A 2 39.27 -30.99 36.81
CA ILE A 2 38.31 -30.09 37.46
C ILE A 2 38.60 -28.68 36.94
N LEU A 3 37.66 -28.11 36.16
CA LEU A 3 37.76 -26.71 35.73
C LEU A 3 37.82 -25.83 36.98
N SER A 4 38.78 -24.92 37.04
CA SER A 4 38.87 -23.99 38.17
C SER A 4 37.61 -23.12 38.22
N LYS A 5 37.16 -22.73 39.42
CA LYS A 5 35.97 -21.87 39.59
C LYS A 5 35.99 -20.65 38.67
N LYS A 6 37.17 -20.06 38.42
CA LYS A 6 37.36 -18.92 37.51
C LYS A 6 37.03 -19.24 36.04
N GLN A 7 37.33 -20.44 35.56
CA GLN A 7 37.03 -20.85 34.19
C GLN A 7 35.52 -21.10 33.97
N MET A 8 34.81 -21.61 34.98
CA MET A 8 33.34 -21.73 34.91
C MET A 8 32.67 -20.37 34.91
N THR A 9 33.14 -19.40 35.70
CA THR A 9 32.57 -18.05 35.71
C THR A 9 32.75 -17.34 34.37
N LEU A 10 33.92 -17.47 33.73
CA LEU A 10 34.18 -16.86 32.42
C LEU A 10 33.32 -17.47 31.30
N LEU A 11 33.13 -18.80 31.32
CA LEU A 11 32.27 -19.49 30.36
C LEU A 11 30.80 -19.10 30.52
N LEU A 12 30.33 -18.94 31.76
CA LEU A 12 28.95 -18.51 32.04
C LEU A 12 28.72 -17.06 31.59
N LEU A 13 29.68 -16.16 31.82
CA LEU A 13 29.59 -14.77 31.38
C LEU A 13 29.60 -14.64 29.85
N GLY A 14 30.41 -15.46 29.17
CA GLY A 14 30.44 -15.55 27.70
C GLY A 14 29.13 -16.10 27.11
N ALA A 15 28.56 -17.16 27.71
CA ALA A 15 27.29 -17.71 27.27
C ALA A 15 26.12 -16.73 27.48
N LEU A 16 26.12 -16.00 28.60
CA LEU A 16 25.08 -15.02 28.91
C LEU A 16 25.13 -13.82 27.96
N SER A 17 26.32 -13.33 27.60
CA SER A 17 26.48 -12.24 26.64
C SER A 17 26.08 -12.63 25.20
N LEU A 18 26.31 -13.88 24.78
CA LEU A 18 25.81 -14.39 23.49
C LEU A 18 24.27 -14.54 23.46
N PHE A 19 23.62 -14.84 24.59
CA PHE A 19 22.16 -14.96 24.66
C PHE A 19 21.45 -13.61 24.52
N PHE A 20 22.05 -12.53 25.03
CA PHE A 20 21.49 -11.17 24.91
C PHE A 20 21.66 -10.55 23.52
N ILE A 21 22.66 -10.95 22.74
CA ILE A 21 22.88 -10.43 21.37
C ILE A 21 21.93 -11.08 20.36
N GLY A 22 21.36 -12.26 20.66
CA GLY A 22 20.46 -12.99 19.76
C GLY A 22 19.02 -12.47 19.70
N MET A 23 18.63 -11.52 20.55
CA MET A 23 17.23 -11.04 20.63
C MET A 23 16.95 -9.74 19.87
N VAL A 24 17.92 -9.18 19.14
CA VAL A 24 17.65 -8.03 18.27
C VAL A 24 16.87 -8.49 17.04
N SER A 25 15.54 -8.52 17.18
CA SER A 25 14.63 -8.62 16.04
C SER A 25 14.82 -7.34 15.22
N ALA A 26 15.27 -7.48 13.96
CA ALA A 26 15.34 -6.36 13.05
C ALA A 26 13.92 -5.95 12.64
N SER A 27 13.29 -5.08 13.44
CA SER A 27 12.03 -4.43 13.04
C SER A 27 12.38 -3.30 12.08
N ALA A 28 11.92 -3.37 10.83
CA ALA A 28 12.01 -2.20 9.97
C ALA A 28 11.10 -1.09 10.51
N ALA A 29 11.49 0.16 10.27
CA ALA A 29 10.70 1.30 10.68
C ALA A 29 9.36 1.34 9.91
N PRO A 30 8.28 1.80 10.55
CA PRO A 30 7.00 2.02 9.89
C PRO A 30 7.15 3.00 8.70
N VAL A 31 6.48 2.71 7.58
CA VAL A 31 6.48 3.57 6.38
C VAL A 31 5.20 4.39 6.36
N THR A 32 5.36 5.72 6.35
CA THR A 32 4.23 6.65 6.20
C THR A 32 3.91 6.85 4.72
N PHE A 33 2.70 6.46 4.33
CA PHE A 33 2.13 6.71 3.02
C PHE A 33 1.26 7.95 3.09
N THR A 34 1.52 8.92 2.22
CA THR A 34 0.61 10.03 1.97
C THR A 34 0.24 10.01 0.50
N ALA A 35 -1.04 10.18 0.16
CA ALA A 35 -1.44 10.27 -1.23
C ALA A 35 -2.51 11.32 -1.51
N ASN A 36 -2.47 11.80 -2.74
CA ASN A 36 -3.49 12.64 -3.34
C ASN A 36 -4.11 11.93 -4.53
N THR A 37 -5.38 12.22 -4.78
CA THR A 37 -6.11 11.65 -5.92
C THR A 37 -6.77 12.75 -6.74
N SER A 38 -6.82 12.54 -8.04
CA SER A 38 -7.63 13.36 -8.95
C SER A 38 -8.38 12.44 -9.91
N GLY A 39 -9.62 12.80 -10.22
CA GLY A 39 -10.50 12.01 -11.08
C GLY A 39 -10.87 12.81 -12.32
N LYS A 40 -10.84 12.15 -13.48
CA LYS A 40 -11.30 12.73 -14.75
C LYS A 40 -12.32 11.82 -15.41
N PHE A 41 -13.51 12.35 -15.64
CA PHE A 41 -14.53 11.72 -16.46
C PHE A 41 -14.23 11.91 -17.95
N GLY A 42 -14.55 10.91 -18.74
CA GLY A 42 -14.69 11.01 -20.18
C GLY A 42 -16.14 10.76 -20.57
N ALA A 43 -16.76 11.73 -21.27
CA ALA A 43 -18.15 11.61 -21.72
C ALA A 43 -18.37 10.51 -22.78
N GLY A 44 -17.30 9.87 -23.29
CA GLY A 44 -17.38 8.76 -24.24
C GLY A 44 -18.24 9.05 -25.47
N SER A 45 -18.93 8.02 -25.97
CA SER A 45 -19.91 8.13 -27.05
C SER A 45 -21.31 8.57 -26.58
N THR A 46 -21.54 8.64 -25.27
CA THR A 46 -22.84 9.02 -24.67
C THR A 46 -23.24 10.47 -24.91
N GLY A 47 -22.30 11.32 -25.33
CA GLY A 47 -22.51 12.76 -25.41
C GLY A 47 -22.62 13.39 -24.01
N GLY A 48 -22.61 14.73 -23.94
CA GLY A 48 -22.63 15.49 -22.69
C GLY A 48 -21.38 16.32 -22.47
N SER A 49 -21.26 16.91 -21.28
CA SER A 49 -20.17 17.82 -20.94
C SER A 49 -19.37 17.34 -19.74
N VAL A 50 -18.08 17.65 -19.76
CA VAL A 50 -17.15 17.42 -18.65
C VAL A 50 -16.64 18.78 -18.17
N SER A 51 -16.49 18.98 -16.86
CA SER A 51 -15.90 20.20 -16.31
C SER A 51 -14.45 20.41 -16.76
N ASN A 52 -13.95 21.65 -16.65
CA ASN A 52 -12.59 22.00 -17.09
C ASN A 52 -11.49 21.18 -16.41
N ASP A 53 -11.70 20.78 -15.15
CA ASP A 53 -10.78 19.95 -14.38
C ASP A 53 -11.00 18.44 -14.59
N GLY A 54 -12.10 18.05 -15.24
CA GLY A 54 -12.48 16.67 -15.46
C GLY A 54 -13.31 16.04 -14.34
N SER A 55 -13.49 16.72 -13.20
CA SER A 55 -14.06 16.11 -11.99
C SER A 55 -15.58 15.94 -12.01
N ILE A 56 -16.28 16.54 -12.98
CA ILE A 56 -17.74 16.50 -13.11
C ILE A 56 -18.12 16.07 -14.51
N LEU A 57 -19.01 15.08 -14.62
CA LEU A 57 -19.69 14.64 -15.83
C LEU A 57 -21.16 15.04 -15.79
N SER A 58 -21.69 15.65 -16.86
CA SER A 58 -23.11 15.98 -16.98
C SER A 58 -23.70 15.46 -18.29
N ILE A 59 -24.69 14.56 -18.19
CA ILE A 59 -25.39 13.93 -19.33
C ILE A 59 -26.89 13.78 -19.04
N GLY A 60 -27.73 14.38 -19.89
CA GLY A 60 -29.19 14.17 -19.83
C GLY A 60 -29.84 14.58 -18.51
N GLY A 61 -29.32 15.62 -17.85
CA GLY A 61 -29.80 16.09 -16.54
C GLY A 61 -29.19 15.35 -15.34
N THR A 62 -28.43 14.27 -15.57
CA THR A 62 -27.64 13.58 -14.54
C THR A 62 -26.26 14.21 -14.45
N THR A 63 -25.84 14.57 -13.24
CA THR A 63 -24.47 15.00 -12.95
C THR A 63 -23.82 14.01 -12.00
N VAL A 64 -22.61 13.56 -12.34
CA VAL A 64 -21.75 12.74 -11.49
C VAL A 64 -20.47 13.52 -11.21
N ALA A 65 -20.13 13.70 -9.94
CA ALA A 65 -18.94 14.40 -9.50
C ALA A 65 -18.02 13.44 -8.73
N PHE A 66 -16.72 13.64 -8.89
CA PHE A 66 -15.69 12.98 -8.09
C PHE A 66 -15.12 13.95 -7.05
N ASN A 67 -15.06 13.50 -5.81
CA ASN A 67 -14.43 14.25 -4.72
C ASN A 67 -13.28 13.43 -4.13
N SER A 68 -12.07 13.99 -4.15
CA SER A 68 -10.90 13.37 -3.51
C SER A 68 -11.04 13.33 -1.99
N LYS A 69 -10.45 12.32 -1.35
CA LYS A 69 -10.44 12.14 0.11
C LYS A 69 -9.01 11.96 0.65
N PRO A 70 -8.08 12.90 0.41
CA PRO A 70 -6.65 12.72 0.69
C PRO A 70 -6.35 12.45 2.18
N SER A 71 -7.18 12.97 3.10
CA SER A 71 -7.08 12.70 4.54
C SER A 71 -7.25 11.24 4.92
N GLU A 72 -7.85 10.42 4.05
CA GLU A 72 -8.06 8.99 4.24
C GLU A 72 -7.03 8.12 3.50
N LEU A 73 -6.02 8.75 2.89
CA LEU A 73 -4.83 8.10 2.34
C LEU A 73 -3.57 8.52 3.11
N PHE A 74 -3.72 8.67 4.42
CA PHE A 74 -2.62 8.84 5.35
C PHE A 74 -2.54 7.60 6.24
N VAL A 75 -1.64 6.67 5.89
CA VAL A 75 -1.49 5.40 6.62
C VAL A 75 -0.05 5.16 6.99
N ASN A 76 0.16 4.57 8.15
CA ASN A 76 1.46 4.12 8.59
C ASN A 76 1.44 2.59 8.68
N LEU A 77 2.35 1.93 7.95
CA LEU A 77 2.38 0.47 7.86
C LEU A 77 3.77 -0.07 8.22
N ASN A 78 3.81 -1.07 9.09
CA ASN A 78 4.99 -1.92 9.22
C ASN A 78 5.10 -2.88 8.03
N PRO A 79 6.29 -3.45 7.75
CA PRO A 79 6.41 -4.49 6.74
C PRO A 79 5.46 -5.65 7.00
N GLY A 80 4.74 -6.09 5.96
CA GLY A 80 3.75 -7.16 6.05
C GLY A 80 2.37 -6.72 6.55
N GLU A 81 2.18 -5.46 6.95
CA GLU A 81 0.87 -4.94 7.35
C GLU A 81 0.05 -4.45 6.15
N SER A 82 -1.25 -4.31 6.39
CA SER A 82 -2.19 -3.73 5.44
C SER A 82 -3.15 -2.76 6.14
N SER A 83 -3.65 -1.78 5.38
CA SER A 83 -4.67 -0.85 5.84
C SER A 83 -5.67 -0.53 4.74
N ASN A 84 -6.92 -0.32 5.14
CA ASN A 84 -7.99 0.10 4.23
C ASN A 84 -7.94 1.62 4.03
N VAL A 85 -8.13 2.05 2.79
CA VAL A 85 -8.09 3.45 2.38
C VAL A 85 -9.27 3.80 1.50
N THR A 86 -9.67 5.06 1.53
CA THR A 86 -10.66 5.62 0.59
C THR A 86 -9.97 6.60 -0.34
N LEU A 87 -9.96 6.31 -1.65
CA LEU A 87 -9.32 7.14 -2.67
C LEU A 87 -10.16 8.38 -3.01
N GLY A 88 -11.46 8.29 -2.85
CA GLY A 88 -12.40 9.38 -3.09
C GLY A 88 -13.84 8.87 -3.07
N VAL A 89 -14.77 9.73 -3.45
CA VAL A 89 -16.20 9.43 -3.45
C VAL A 89 -16.88 9.99 -4.69
N PHE A 90 -17.79 9.21 -5.26
CA PHE A 90 -18.69 9.70 -6.31
C PHE A 90 -19.97 10.28 -5.71
N ALA A 91 -20.41 11.41 -6.24
CA ALA A 91 -21.69 12.02 -5.90
C ALA A 91 -22.51 12.20 -7.17
N ALA A 92 -23.70 11.62 -7.20
CA ALA A 92 -24.64 11.79 -8.31
C ALA A 92 -25.83 12.67 -7.91
N THR A 93 -26.38 13.44 -8.84
CA THR A 93 -27.58 14.28 -8.60
C THR A 93 -28.90 13.58 -8.88
N SER A 94 -28.86 12.43 -9.56
CA SER A 94 -30.04 11.67 -10.00
C SER A 94 -30.03 10.26 -9.43
N THR A 95 -31.21 9.67 -9.26
CA THR A 95 -31.40 8.25 -8.94
C THR A 95 -31.33 7.36 -10.18
N SER A 96 -31.68 7.90 -11.36
CA SER A 96 -31.54 7.22 -12.66
C SER A 96 -30.23 7.61 -13.31
N LEU A 97 -29.32 6.66 -13.44
CA LEU A 97 -27.96 6.87 -13.95
C LEU A 97 -27.72 6.24 -15.33
N THR A 98 -28.77 5.77 -15.99
CA THR A 98 -28.67 5.13 -17.32
C THR A 98 -28.05 6.05 -18.38
N SER A 99 -28.20 7.37 -18.25
CA SER A 99 -27.61 8.35 -19.18
C SER A 99 -26.09 8.40 -19.17
N VAL A 100 -25.44 7.95 -18.09
CA VAL A 100 -23.97 7.93 -17.97
C VAL A 100 -23.37 6.55 -18.31
N ASN A 101 -24.19 5.59 -18.76
CA ASN A 101 -23.72 4.26 -19.13
C ASN A 101 -22.73 4.31 -20.30
N GLY A 102 -21.54 3.77 -20.13
CA GLY A 102 -20.49 3.76 -21.16
C GLY A 102 -19.54 4.97 -21.11
N ALA A 103 -19.79 5.96 -20.25
CA ALA A 103 -18.80 6.98 -19.94
C ALA A 103 -17.58 6.36 -19.24
N THR A 104 -16.43 7.01 -19.31
CA THR A 104 -15.19 6.52 -18.70
C THR A 104 -14.82 7.35 -17.49
N PHE A 105 -14.04 6.76 -16.59
CA PHE A 105 -13.43 7.44 -15.46
C PHE A 105 -11.96 7.06 -15.32
N THR A 106 -11.12 8.07 -15.18
CA THR A 106 -9.67 7.93 -14.97
C THR A 106 -9.31 8.50 -13.60
N LEU A 107 -8.83 7.65 -12.70
CA LEU A 107 -8.33 8.02 -11.39
C LEU A 107 -6.81 8.10 -11.43
N ASN A 108 -6.26 9.28 -11.17
CA ASN A 108 -4.83 9.47 -10.95
C ASN A 108 -4.55 9.49 -9.45
N ILE A 109 -3.54 8.74 -9.05
CA ILE A 109 -3.10 8.60 -7.67
C ILE A 109 -1.64 9.00 -7.61
N THR A 110 -1.32 9.89 -6.68
CA THR A 110 0.04 10.37 -6.44
C THR A 110 0.39 10.07 -5.00
N PHE A 111 1.28 9.09 -4.79
CA PHE A 111 1.85 8.76 -3.49
C PHE A 111 3.13 9.55 -3.25
N THR A 112 3.35 9.99 -2.02
CA THR A 112 4.63 10.46 -1.53
C THR A 112 5.11 9.54 -0.42
N LEU A 113 6.35 9.06 -0.56
CA LEU A 113 7.00 8.21 0.44
C LEU A 113 8.35 8.82 0.84
N PRO A 114 8.78 8.63 2.09
CA PRO A 114 10.17 8.89 2.47
C PRO A 114 11.14 8.15 1.55
N SER A 115 12.24 8.81 1.20
CA SER A 115 13.29 8.26 0.32
C SER A 115 14.66 8.72 0.80
N ASP A 116 15.63 7.80 0.82
CA ASP A 116 17.02 8.13 1.14
C ASP A 116 17.79 8.69 -0.08
N VAL A 117 17.13 8.76 -1.24
CA VAL A 117 17.66 9.34 -2.48
C VAL A 117 16.82 10.54 -2.92
N SER A 118 17.45 11.52 -3.59
CA SER A 118 16.77 12.71 -4.10
C SER A 118 15.87 12.36 -5.29
N PRO A 119 14.62 12.88 -5.36
CA PRO A 119 13.97 13.76 -4.39
C PRO A 119 13.44 13.03 -3.14
N ASN A 120 13.48 13.71 -1.99
CA ASN A 120 12.90 13.22 -0.72
C ASN A 120 11.84 14.22 -0.21
N PRO A 121 10.55 13.85 -0.12
CA PRO A 121 9.98 12.53 -0.40
C PRO A 121 9.94 12.18 -1.90
N ALA A 122 10.06 10.89 -2.21
CA ALA A 122 9.89 10.38 -3.57
C ALA A 122 8.41 10.34 -3.93
N THR A 123 8.08 10.67 -5.17
CA THR A 123 6.71 10.72 -5.69
C THR A 123 6.46 9.58 -6.66
N TYR A 124 5.38 8.84 -6.46
CA TYR A 124 4.96 7.73 -7.30
C TYR A 124 3.57 8.00 -7.86
N ASN A 125 3.45 7.99 -9.18
CA ASN A 125 2.19 8.24 -9.87
C ASN A 125 1.64 6.93 -10.44
N ALA A 126 0.34 6.73 -10.31
CA ALA A 126 -0.38 5.64 -10.96
C ALA A 126 -1.72 6.13 -11.49
N THR A 127 -2.20 5.44 -12.51
CA THR A 127 -3.47 5.74 -13.15
C THR A 127 -4.31 4.47 -13.22
N LEU A 128 -5.56 4.57 -12.81
CA LEU A 128 -6.59 3.54 -12.95
C LEU A 128 -7.66 4.06 -13.89
N THR A 129 -8.11 3.19 -14.78
CA THR A 129 -9.19 3.51 -15.71
C THR A 129 -10.34 2.56 -15.52
N GLY A 130 -11.56 3.08 -15.62
CA GLY A 130 -12.78 2.29 -15.56
C GLY A 130 -13.83 2.81 -16.50
N THR A 131 -14.83 1.96 -16.76
CA THR A 131 -16.03 2.30 -17.53
C THR A 131 -17.22 2.33 -16.58
N ILE A 132 -18.09 3.33 -16.75
CA ILE A 132 -19.34 3.40 -16.00
C ILE A 132 -20.31 2.40 -16.61
N SER A 133 -20.70 1.39 -15.84
CA SER A 133 -21.81 0.51 -16.16
C SER A 133 -23.03 0.98 -15.36
N ALA A 134 -24.09 1.37 -16.06
CA ALA A 134 -25.32 1.85 -15.43
C ALA A 134 -26.56 1.12 -15.94
N GLY A 135 -27.48 0.86 -15.02
CA GLY A 135 -28.79 0.27 -15.27
C GLY A 135 -29.90 1.01 -14.53
N ALA A 136 -31.11 0.45 -14.55
CA ALA A 136 -32.28 1.08 -13.93
C ALA A 136 -32.15 1.26 -12.40
N SER A 137 -31.33 0.44 -11.75
CA SER A 137 -31.20 0.40 -10.28
C SER A 137 -29.94 1.09 -9.74
N GLY A 138 -29.08 1.64 -10.60
CA GLY A 138 -27.83 2.31 -10.19
C GLY A 138 -26.74 2.28 -11.25
N ALA A 139 -25.58 2.84 -10.90
CA ALA A 139 -24.38 2.79 -11.72
C ALA A 139 -23.17 2.36 -10.90
N SER A 140 -22.11 1.93 -11.58
CA SER A 140 -20.82 1.65 -10.98
C SER A 140 -19.71 1.92 -11.97
N VAL A 141 -18.55 2.34 -11.47
CA VAL A 141 -17.31 2.31 -12.25
C VAL A 141 -16.75 0.90 -12.16
N VAL A 142 -16.65 0.21 -13.29
CA VAL A 142 -15.98 -1.08 -13.42
C VAL A 142 -14.53 -0.82 -13.80
N TRP A 143 -13.59 -1.20 -12.95
CA TRP A 143 -12.18 -0.90 -13.15
C TRP A 143 -11.52 -1.90 -14.10
N THR A 144 -10.72 -1.40 -15.05
CA THR A 144 -9.98 -2.24 -16.00
C THR A 144 -8.86 -3.01 -15.32
N THR A 145 -8.19 -2.33 -14.39
CA THR A 145 -7.21 -2.90 -13.47
C THR A 145 -7.58 -2.45 -12.07
N ASN A 146 -7.35 -3.31 -11.07
CA ASN A 146 -7.66 -2.99 -9.69
C ASN A 146 -6.45 -3.13 -8.77
N THR A 147 -5.28 -3.44 -9.30
CA THR A 147 -4.06 -3.66 -8.51
C THR A 147 -2.94 -2.82 -9.08
N LEU A 148 -2.26 -2.07 -8.20
CA LEU A 148 -1.10 -1.25 -8.50
C LEU A 148 0.04 -1.63 -7.57
N SER A 149 1.20 -1.95 -8.14
CA SER A 149 2.39 -2.30 -7.39
C SER A 149 3.44 -1.22 -7.52
N PHE A 150 4.07 -0.88 -6.40
CA PHE A 150 5.08 0.15 -6.29
C PHE A 150 6.30 -0.40 -5.56
N THR A 151 7.47 0.15 -5.87
CA THR A 151 8.73 -0.20 -5.22
C THR A 151 9.44 1.07 -4.80
N SER A 152 9.69 1.21 -3.51
CA SER A 152 10.54 2.25 -2.92
C SER A 152 11.85 1.65 -2.44
N ALA A 153 12.94 2.40 -2.60
CA ALA A 153 14.25 2.01 -2.09
C ALA A 153 14.27 1.91 -0.56
N THR A 154 13.54 2.81 0.11
CA THR A 154 13.48 2.91 1.57
C THR A 154 12.24 2.21 2.14
N GLY A 155 11.11 2.30 1.43
CA GLY A 155 9.82 1.75 1.88
C GLY A 155 9.52 0.31 1.43
N GLY A 156 10.42 -0.33 0.67
CA GLY A 156 10.21 -1.66 0.11
C GLY A 156 9.14 -1.70 -0.98
N ALA A 157 8.59 -2.89 -1.24
CA ALA A 157 7.49 -3.06 -2.18
C ALA A 157 6.14 -2.88 -1.47
N PHE A 158 5.18 -2.24 -2.13
CA PHE A 158 3.82 -2.12 -1.63
C PHE A 158 2.81 -2.21 -2.77
N THR A 159 1.61 -2.65 -2.44
CA THR A 159 0.53 -2.89 -3.40
C THR A 159 -0.74 -2.19 -2.92
N LEU A 160 -1.36 -1.41 -3.81
CA LEU A 160 -2.71 -0.89 -3.64
C LEU A 160 -3.68 -1.77 -4.45
N THR A 161 -4.66 -2.35 -3.78
CA THR A 161 -5.73 -3.13 -4.41
C THR A 161 -7.08 -2.47 -4.17
N LEU A 162 -7.80 -2.14 -5.24
CA LEU A 162 -9.16 -1.62 -5.20
C LEU A 162 -10.18 -2.75 -5.32
N GLU A 163 -11.38 -2.47 -4.84
CA GLU A 163 -12.56 -3.25 -5.23
C GLU A 163 -12.74 -3.23 -6.76
N ALA A 164 -13.17 -4.34 -7.36
CA ALA A 164 -13.28 -4.47 -8.82
C ALA A 164 -14.28 -3.49 -9.46
N SER A 165 -15.26 -3.03 -8.68
CA SER A 165 -16.23 -2.02 -9.08
C SER A 165 -16.50 -1.06 -7.93
N THR A 166 -16.67 0.22 -8.22
CA THR A 166 -17.12 1.20 -7.24
C THR A 166 -18.53 1.68 -7.59
N PRO A 167 -19.52 1.52 -6.70
CA PRO A 167 -20.88 1.98 -6.97
C PRO A 167 -20.92 3.52 -7.04
N ILE A 168 -21.83 4.02 -7.87
CA ILE A 168 -22.25 5.41 -7.95
C ILE A 168 -23.72 5.40 -7.53
N ASN A 169 -23.95 5.74 -6.27
CA ASN A 169 -25.30 5.75 -5.70
C ASN A 169 -25.95 7.12 -5.81
N ALA A 170 -27.27 7.11 -5.67
CA ALA A 170 -28.11 8.28 -5.56
C ALA A 170 -27.64 9.26 -4.46
N PRO A 171 -28.00 10.55 -4.56
CA PRO A 171 -27.50 11.61 -3.67
C PRO A 171 -27.80 11.40 -2.18
N THR A 172 -28.74 10.52 -1.82
CA THR A 172 -29.11 10.22 -0.43
C THR A 172 -28.13 9.28 0.28
N SER A 173 -27.18 8.64 -0.42
CA SER A 173 -26.18 7.76 0.18
C SER A 173 -24.79 7.93 -0.45
N PRO A 174 -24.14 9.11 -0.29
CA PRO A 174 -22.84 9.37 -0.88
C PRO A 174 -21.73 8.48 -0.29
N ASP A 175 -21.84 8.09 0.99
CA ASP A 175 -20.85 7.22 1.64
C ASP A 175 -20.83 5.79 1.11
N ALA A 176 -21.89 5.35 0.43
CA ALA A 176 -21.90 4.07 -0.26
C ALA A 176 -21.08 4.13 -1.56
N SER A 177 -20.79 5.32 -2.10
CA SER A 177 -20.11 5.53 -3.40
C SER A 177 -18.60 5.76 -3.28
N ARG A 178 -17.99 5.20 -2.25
CA ARG A 178 -16.56 5.38 -1.92
C ARG A 178 -15.70 4.46 -2.76
N ILE A 179 -14.63 5.01 -3.34
CA ILE A 179 -13.59 4.21 -4.01
C ILE A 179 -12.71 3.61 -2.91
N ARG A 180 -12.99 2.36 -2.55
CA ARG A 180 -12.30 1.63 -1.48
C ARG A 180 -11.12 0.84 -2.04
N GLY A 181 -10.06 0.78 -1.24
CA GLY A 181 -8.95 -0.13 -1.50
C GLY A 181 -8.19 -0.50 -0.24
N THR A 182 -7.22 -1.37 -0.40
CA THR A 182 -6.32 -1.83 0.65
C THR A 182 -4.88 -1.60 0.17
N ILE A 183 -4.08 -0.93 1.00
CA ILE A 183 -2.64 -0.80 0.80
C ILE A 183 -1.98 -1.90 1.64
N THR A 184 -1.10 -2.68 1.03
CA THR A 184 -0.33 -3.74 1.69
C THR A 184 1.16 -3.49 1.51
N SER A 185 1.91 -3.50 2.60
CA SER A 185 3.37 -3.47 2.58
C SER A 185 3.92 -4.90 2.48
N ALA A 186 4.86 -5.15 1.56
CA ALA A 186 5.46 -6.46 1.44
C ALA A 186 6.32 -6.77 2.69
N PRO A 187 6.32 -8.02 3.19
CA PRO A 187 7.25 -8.42 4.22
C PRO A 187 8.67 -8.29 3.67
N ILE A 188 9.55 -7.63 4.41
CA ILE A 188 10.97 -7.57 4.08
C ILE A 188 11.59 -8.91 4.51
N PRO A 189 12.13 -9.72 3.58
CA PRO A 189 12.82 -10.95 3.96
C PRO A 189 13.97 -10.62 4.90
N GLU A 190 14.07 -11.33 6.02
CA GLU A 190 15.12 -11.09 6.99
C GLU A 190 16.48 -11.09 6.28
N PRO A 191 17.31 -10.06 6.49
CA PRO A 191 18.54 -9.94 5.76
C PRO A 191 19.42 -11.16 6.06
N ILE A 192 20.11 -11.62 5.02
CA ILE A 192 21.05 -12.76 5.00
C ILE A 192 22.01 -12.73 6.20
N THR A 193 22.16 -11.60 6.88
CA THR A 193 22.72 -11.43 8.23
C THR A 193 22.39 -12.56 9.20
N LEU A 194 21.16 -13.11 9.26
CA LEU A 194 20.89 -14.28 10.11
C LEU A 194 21.57 -15.56 9.61
N LEU A 195 21.64 -15.75 8.30
CA LEU A 195 22.38 -16.83 7.68
C LEU A 195 23.90 -16.66 7.84
N THR A 196 24.44 -15.43 7.72
CA THR A 196 25.86 -15.13 7.96
C THR A 196 26.22 -15.21 9.44
N LEU A 197 25.32 -14.81 10.34
CA LEU A 197 25.51 -14.98 11.78
C LEU A 197 25.49 -16.47 12.15
N GLY A 198 24.54 -17.24 11.62
CA GLY A 198 24.45 -18.68 11.81
C GLY A 198 25.66 -19.44 11.27
N SER A 199 26.15 -19.08 10.08
CA SER A 199 27.36 -19.68 9.51
C SER A 199 28.65 -19.23 10.23
N GLY A 200 28.73 -17.99 10.70
CA GLY A 200 29.84 -17.50 11.52
C GLY A 200 29.97 -18.25 12.86
N LEU A 201 28.84 -18.47 13.55
CA LEU A 201 28.79 -19.26 14.78
C LEU A 201 29.15 -20.73 14.54
N ALA A 202 28.63 -21.34 13.46
CA ALA A 202 28.98 -22.70 13.09
C ALA A 202 30.49 -22.85 12.78
N GLY A 203 31.10 -21.87 12.11
CA GLY A 203 32.53 -21.82 11.85
C GLY A 203 33.38 -21.75 13.13
N LEU A 204 32.97 -20.92 14.10
CA LEU A 204 33.63 -20.83 15.41
C LEU A 204 33.52 -22.14 16.21
N ALA A 205 32.36 -22.79 16.20
CA ALA A 205 32.17 -24.09 16.85
C ALA A 205 33.07 -25.18 16.23
N ALA A 206 33.23 -25.20 14.91
CA ALA A 206 34.11 -26.13 14.22
C ALA A 206 35.59 -25.92 14.60
N LEU A 207 36.05 -24.67 14.68
CA LEU A 207 37.41 -24.32 15.12
C LEU A 207 37.67 -24.71 16.59
N ALA A 208 36.70 -24.48 17.47
CA ALA A 208 36.81 -24.87 18.88
C ALA A 208 36.92 -26.40 19.05
N LYS A 209 36.21 -27.18 18.22
CA LYS A 209 36.32 -28.66 18.23
C LYS A 209 37.68 -29.14 17.74
N ARG A 210 38.27 -28.46 16.75
CA ARG A 210 39.59 -28.81 16.19
C ARG A 210 40.72 -28.60 17.21
N ARG A 211 40.64 -27.55 18.03
CA ARG A 211 41.59 -27.27 19.12
C ARG A 211 41.58 -28.27 20.28
N LYS A 212 40.50 -29.07 20.45
CA LYS A 212 40.44 -30.10 21.50
C LYS A 212 41.02 -31.46 21.09
N LYS A 213 41.38 -31.63 19.82
CA LYS A 213 41.96 -32.88 19.28
C LYS A 213 43.47 -32.80 19.03
N ALA A 214 44.06 -31.62 19.13
CA ALA A 214 45.50 -31.42 19.21
C ALA A 214 45.89 -31.26 20.68
#